data_AF-A0A359HM46-F1
#
_entry.id   AF-A0A359HM46-F1
#
_cell.length_a   1.000
_cell.length_b   1.000
_cell.length_c   1.000
_cell.angle_alpha   90.00
_cell.angle_beta   90.00
_cell.angle_gamma   90.00
#
_symmetry.space_group_name_H-M   'P 1'
#
loop_
_entity.id
_entity.type
_entity.pdbx_description
1 polymer ?
#
loop_
_entity_poly.entity_id
_entity_poly.type
_entity_poly.pdbx_seq_one_letter_code
_entity_poly.pdbx_strand_id
1 'polypeptide(L)'
;MKNDRDDWKLLYKIGGVAILMAVIFFRRYYGVELMTFKGFGIFEVPEVAPVNALDWFGLLQHNPYVGLSILGLHDLINYALVSLFFLALCAALWQVNRSAMLIATASSLLGTGVYLASNQAFAMLALSHKYAVADTAAQRALYLASGKTLLAAQEGTGSYASLMLVLLAGLFVSIVMLHSGVFSKTTAVMGLLANGFGLAYFPVLIFAPAWIWIPPSISAPFRMVWYVLTAIQLLKLAKSKV
;
A
#
# COMPACT_ATOMS: atom_id res chain seq x y z
N MET A 1 17.19 19.32 -30.38
CA MET A 1 16.25 19.06 -29.27
C MET A 1 16.48 17.64 -28.80
N LYS A 2 17.09 17.48 -27.62
CA LYS A 2 17.22 16.16 -26.97
C LYS A 2 15.80 15.69 -26.66
N ASN A 3 15.42 14.51 -27.13
CA ASN A 3 14.02 14.08 -27.06
C ASN A 3 13.72 13.66 -25.62
N ASP A 4 13.02 14.51 -24.85
CA ASP A 4 12.72 14.31 -23.42
C ASP A 4 12.20 12.89 -23.09
N ARG A 5 11.57 12.21 -24.06
CA ARG A 5 11.05 10.85 -23.89
C ARG A 5 12.12 9.77 -23.71
N ASP A 6 13.32 9.95 -24.26
CA ASP A 6 14.41 8.98 -24.09
C ASP A 6 14.91 8.96 -22.63
N ASP A 7 14.92 10.12 -21.98
CA ASP A 7 15.40 10.26 -20.60
C ASP A 7 14.46 9.56 -19.59
N TRP A 8 13.18 9.35 -19.91
CA TRP A 8 12.19 8.73 -19.01
C TRP A 8 11.91 7.25 -19.26
N LYS A 9 12.51 6.61 -20.28
CA LYS A 9 12.23 5.20 -20.64
C LYS A 9 12.45 4.24 -19.47
N LEU A 10 13.54 4.44 -18.73
CA LEU A 10 13.85 3.63 -17.55
C LEU A 10 12.77 3.78 -16.48
N LEU A 11 12.32 5.02 -16.23
CA LEU A 11 11.30 5.30 -15.23
C LEU A 11 9.95 4.67 -15.60
N TYR A 12 9.55 4.73 -16.87
CA TYR A 12 8.36 4.05 -17.35
C TYR A 12 8.44 2.53 -17.18
N LYS A 13 9.59 1.93 -17.46
CA LYS A 13 9.82 0.50 -17.24
C LYS A 13 9.72 0.15 -15.76
N ILE A 14 10.41 0.90 -14.89
CA ILE A 14 10.40 0.67 -13.44
C ILE A 14 8.98 0.81 -12.89
N GLY A 15 8.27 1.90 -13.21
CA GLY A 15 6.90 2.11 -12.72
C GLY A 15 5.90 1.05 -13.23
N GLY A 16 6.03 0.65 -14.50
CA GLY A 16 5.20 -0.40 -15.08
C GLY A 16 5.43 -1.77 -14.43
N VAL A 17 6.68 -2.15 -14.16
CA VAL A 17 7.00 -3.39 -13.44
C VAL A 17 6.59 -3.30 -11.97
N ALA A 18 6.85 -2.17 -11.33
CA ALA A 18 6.54 -1.94 -9.92
C ALA A 18 5.05 -2.14 -9.63
N ILE A 19 4.17 -1.56 -10.45
CA ILE A 19 2.73 -1.68 -10.21
C ILE A 19 2.19 -3.09 -10.53
N LEU A 20 2.79 -3.82 -11.47
CA LEU A 20 2.45 -5.23 -11.69
C LEU A 20 2.86 -6.08 -10.48
N MET A 21 4.05 -5.86 -9.92
CA MET A 21 4.48 -6.55 -8.70
C MET A 21 3.55 -6.22 -7.52
N ALA A 22 3.10 -4.97 -7.41
CA ALA A 22 2.14 -4.53 -6.39
C ALA A 22 0.76 -5.20 -6.53
N VAL A 23 0.30 -5.50 -7.76
CA VAL A 23 -0.98 -6.18 -8.00
C VAL A 23 -0.90 -7.70 -7.76
N ILE A 24 0.22 -8.31 -8.16
CA ILE A 24 0.37 -9.77 -8.23
C ILE A 24 0.92 -10.34 -6.93
N PHE A 25 2.00 -9.77 -6.39
CA PHE A 25 2.76 -10.36 -5.29
C PHE A 25 2.55 -9.63 -3.97
N PHE A 26 2.59 -8.30 -4.01
CA PHE A 26 2.50 -7.48 -2.81
C PHE A 26 1.12 -6.84 -2.71
N ARG A 27 0.07 -7.65 -2.89
CA ARG A 27 -1.29 -7.13 -2.85
C ARG A 27 -1.56 -6.58 -1.47
N ARG A 28 -2.17 -5.39 -1.43
CA ARG A 28 -2.54 -4.75 -0.17
C ARG A 28 -3.47 -5.67 0.63
N TYR A 29 -3.20 -5.81 1.93
CA TYR A 29 -3.90 -6.75 2.84
C TYR A 29 -3.61 -8.23 2.59
N TYR A 30 -2.45 -8.58 2.03
CA TYR A 30 -2.04 -9.98 1.86
C TYR A 30 -2.10 -10.79 3.17
N GLY A 31 -1.86 -10.17 4.32
CA GLY A 31 -2.02 -10.82 5.63
C GLY A 31 -3.45 -11.35 5.89
N VAL A 32 -4.48 -10.63 5.41
CA VAL A 32 -5.88 -11.05 5.52
C VAL A 32 -6.18 -12.19 4.56
N GLU A 33 -5.61 -12.17 3.35
CA GLU A 33 -5.71 -13.27 2.40
C GLU A 33 -5.05 -14.54 2.97
N LEU A 34 -3.86 -14.43 3.56
CA LEU A 34 -3.18 -15.54 4.23
C LEU A 34 -4.05 -16.16 5.32
N MET A 35 -4.73 -15.36 6.15
CA MET A 35 -5.67 -15.89 7.15
C MET A 35 -6.88 -16.56 6.50
N THR A 36 -7.51 -15.88 5.54
CA THR A 36 -8.74 -16.33 4.88
C THR A 36 -8.54 -17.66 4.15
N PHE A 37 -7.39 -17.82 3.49
CA PHE A 37 -7.04 -19.02 2.72
C PHE A 37 -6.20 -20.01 3.52
N LYS A 38 -6.12 -19.89 4.85
CA LYS A 38 -5.38 -20.81 5.75
C LYS A 38 -3.95 -21.06 5.26
N GLY A 39 -3.24 -19.97 4.96
CA GLY A 39 -1.86 -19.98 4.46
C GLY A 39 -1.68 -20.66 3.11
N PHE A 40 -2.75 -20.79 2.32
CA PHE A 40 -2.80 -21.53 1.05
C PHE A 40 -2.36 -23.00 1.19
N GLY A 41 -2.46 -23.58 2.40
CA GLY A 41 -1.95 -24.92 2.71
C GLY A 41 -0.43 -25.03 2.79
N ILE A 42 0.29 -23.91 2.70
CA ILE A 42 1.76 -23.85 2.74
C ILE A 42 2.23 -23.36 4.12
N PHE A 43 1.55 -22.37 4.67
CA PHE A 43 1.90 -21.76 5.94
C PHE A 43 0.89 -22.13 7.03
N GLU A 44 1.40 -22.41 8.23
CA GLU A 44 0.56 -22.46 9.43
C GLU A 44 0.17 -21.04 9.83
N VAL A 45 -1.12 -20.74 9.79
CA VAL A 45 -1.68 -19.41 10.08
C VAL A 45 -2.74 -19.55 11.16
N PRO A 46 -2.78 -18.66 12.17
CA PRO A 46 -3.79 -18.73 13.21
C PRO A 46 -5.19 -18.49 12.64
N GLU A 47 -6.19 -19.19 13.18
CA GLU A 47 -7.59 -19.04 12.76
C GLU A 47 -8.16 -17.65 13.10
N VAL A 48 -7.67 -17.06 14.19
CA VAL A 48 -8.04 -15.71 14.65
C VAL A 48 -6.77 -14.91 14.83
N ALA A 49 -6.77 -13.66 14.37
CA ALA A 49 -5.65 -12.75 14.58
C ALA A 49 -5.34 -12.58 16.08
N PRO A 50 -4.05 -12.61 16.49
CA PRO A 50 -3.69 -12.38 17.88
C PRO A 50 -4.21 -11.02 18.37
N VAL A 51 -4.74 -10.98 19.58
CA VAL A 51 -5.35 -9.76 20.15
C VAL A 51 -4.41 -9.07 21.15
N ASN A 52 -3.64 -9.83 21.91
CA ASN A 52 -2.74 -9.31 22.93
C ASN A 52 -1.27 -9.42 22.53
N ALA A 53 -0.43 -8.63 23.18
CA ALA A 53 1.01 -8.56 22.86
C ALA A 53 1.74 -9.91 23.06
N LEU A 54 1.32 -10.72 24.02
CA LEU A 54 1.95 -12.00 24.30
C LEU A 54 1.71 -12.99 23.15
N ASP A 55 0.48 -13.10 22.67
CA ASP A 55 0.12 -13.97 21.55
C ASP A 55 0.83 -13.51 20.26
N TRP A 56 0.92 -12.20 20.04
CA TRP A 56 1.71 -11.64 18.94
C TRP A 56 3.18 -12.01 19.04
N PHE A 57 3.78 -11.92 20.23
CA PHE A 57 5.18 -12.33 20.43
C PHE A 57 5.37 -13.82 20.15
N GLY A 58 4.46 -14.66 20.64
CA GLY A 58 4.46 -16.09 20.36
C GLY A 58 4.40 -16.41 18.87
N LEU A 59 3.47 -15.77 18.14
CA LEU A 59 3.36 -15.92 16.69
C LEU A 59 4.64 -15.47 15.97
N LEU A 60 5.21 -14.33 16.35
CA LEU A 60 6.44 -13.79 15.75
C LEU A 60 7.68 -14.64 16.05
N GLN A 61 7.72 -15.32 17.20
CA GLN A 61 8.80 -16.26 17.55
C GLN A 61 8.66 -17.58 16.80
N HIS A 62 7.43 -18.09 16.68
CA HIS A 62 7.16 -19.36 16.04
C HIS A 62 7.23 -19.29 14.51
N ASN A 63 6.55 -18.28 13.93
CA ASN A 63 6.52 -18.05 12.49
C ASN A 63 6.62 -16.53 12.18
N PRO A 64 7.86 -15.99 12.15
CA PRO A 64 8.09 -14.56 11.92
C PRO A 64 7.49 -14.06 10.62
N TYR A 65 7.54 -14.87 9.55
CA TYR A 65 7.01 -14.48 8.25
C TYR A 65 5.49 -14.28 8.29
N VAL A 66 4.75 -15.23 8.87
CA VAL A 66 3.29 -15.12 9.01
C VAL A 66 2.94 -13.93 9.89
N GLY A 67 3.60 -13.79 11.06
CA GLY A 67 3.38 -12.65 11.96
C GLY A 67 3.62 -11.29 11.28
N LEU A 68 4.74 -11.13 10.60
CA LEU A 68 5.06 -9.90 9.85
C LEU A 68 4.08 -9.66 8.69
N SER A 69 3.62 -10.71 8.02
CA SER A 69 2.66 -10.59 6.92
C SER A 69 1.33 -10.03 7.40
N ILE A 70 0.85 -10.50 8.56
CA ILE A 70 -0.39 -10.00 9.19
C ILE A 70 -0.20 -8.58 9.71
N LEU A 71 0.99 -8.23 10.22
CA LEU A 71 1.33 -6.86 10.65
C LEU A 71 1.55 -5.86 9.49
N GLY A 72 1.42 -6.30 8.23
CA GLY A 72 1.47 -5.42 7.07
C GLY A 72 2.84 -5.28 6.42
N LEU A 73 3.74 -6.26 6.55
CA LEU A 73 5.02 -6.28 5.82
C LEU A 73 4.84 -6.09 4.31
N HIS A 74 3.85 -6.77 3.74
CA HIS A 74 3.55 -6.70 2.29
C HIS A 74 3.06 -5.31 1.89
N ASP A 75 2.34 -4.63 2.77
CA ASP A 75 1.87 -3.26 2.52
C ASP A 75 3.05 -2.27 2.49
N LEU A 76 4.10 -2.47 3.29
CA LEU A 76 5.31 -1.62 3.23
C LEU A 76 5.95 -1.67 1.83
N ILE A 77 6.07 -2.88 1.28
CA ILE A 77 6.59 -3.09 -0.07
C ILE A 77 5.62 -2.51 -1.10
N ASN A 78 4.32 -2.71 -0.92
CA ASN A 78 3.29 -2.15 -1.81
C ASN A 78 3.38 -0.62 -1.92
N TYR A 79 3.45 0.10 -0.80
CA TYR A 79 3.54 1.56 -0.79
C TYR A 79 4.82 2.06 -1.47
N ALA A 80 5.95 1.38 -1.29
CA ALA A 80 7.19 1.69 -2.00
C ALA A 80 7.06 1.50 -3.52
N LEU A 81 6.46 0.40 -3.96
CA LEU A 81 6.22 0.12 -5.39
C LEU A 81 5.22 1.12 -5.99
N VAL A 82 4.16 1.46 -5.26
CA VAL A 82 3.18 2.47 -5.66
C VAL A 82 3.83 3.85 -5.81
N SER A 83 4.78 4.22 -4.95
CA SER A 83 5.54 5.46 -5.12
C SER A 83 6.35 5.52 -6.42
N LEU A 84 7.04 4.42 -6.79
CA LEU A 84 7.74 4.32 -8.07
C LEU A 84 6.78 4.44 -9.26
N PHE A 85 5.59 3.85 -9.12
CA PHE A 85 4.51 3.97 -10.08
C PHE A 85 4.03 5.42 -10.26
N PHE A 86 3.80 6.17 -9.18
CA PHE A 86 3.42 7.58 -9.26
C PHE A 86 4.52 8.47 -9.86
N LEU A 87 5.79 8.17 -9.60
CA LEU A 87 6.91 8.86 -10.26
C LEU A 87 6.89 8.64 -11.79
N ALA A 88 6.65 7.41 -12.24
CA ALA A 88 6.52 7.11 -13.67
C ALA A 88 5.32 7.81 -14.31
N LEU A 89 4.20 7.88 -13.60
CA LEU A 89 3.03 8.62 -14.03
C LEU A 89 3.31 10.12 -14.13
N CYS A 90 4.04 10.69 -13.17
CA CYS A 90 4.50 12.08 -13.18
C CYS A 90 5.20 12.40 -14.50
N ALA A 91 6.19 11.58 -14.89
CA ALA A 91 6.89 11.75 -16.16
C ALA A 91 5.98 11.55 -17.38
N ALA A 92 5.03 10.62 -17.34
CA ALA A 92 4.15 10.33 -18.48
C ALA A 92 3.10 11.43 -18.72
N LEU A 93 2.66 12.11 -17.67
CA LEU A 93 1.60 13.11 -17.69
C LEU A 93 2.11 14.53 -17.44
N TRP A 94 3.43 14.72 -17.33
CA TRP A 94 4.05 16.00 -16.98
C TRP A 94 3.59 17.15 -17.88
N GLN A 95 3.56 16.92 -19.19
CA GLN A 95 3.17 17.95 -20.17
C GLN A 95 1.64 18.15 -20.27
N VAL A 96 0.84 17.30 -19.63
CA VAL A 96 -0.63 17.43 -19.61
C VAL A 96 -1.05 18.41 -18.51
N ASN A 97 -0.57 18.19 -17.28
CA ASN A 97 -0.84 19.10 -16.15
C ASN A 97 0.25 18.99 -15.08
N ARG A 98 1.23 19.88 -15.13
CA ARG A 98 2.39 19.87 -14.21
C ARG A 98 1.98 20.01 -12.74
N SER A 99 1.08 20.94 -12.44
CA SER A 99 0.65 21.22 -11.06
C SER A 99 -0.06 20.02 -10.43
N ALA A 100 -1.00 19.40 -11.15
CA ALA A 100 -1.69 18.21 -10.65
C ALA A 100 -0.74 17.02 -10.47
N MET A 101 0.21 16.82 -11.39
CA MET A 101 1.18 15.73 -11.28
C MET A 101 2.17 15.93 -10.14
N LEU A 102 2.59 17.17 -9.86
CA LEU A 102 3.40 17.50 -8.68
C LEU A 102 2.63 17.20 -7.39
N ILE A 103 1.39 17.68 -7.27
CA ILE A 103 0.55 17.43 -6.08
C ILE A 103 0.35 15.93 -5.88
N ALA A 104 0.00 15.20 -6.94
CA ALA A 104 -0.23 13.76 -6.84
C ALA A 104 1.03 13.00 -6.42
N THR A 105 2.17 13.31 -7.04
CA THR A 105 3.43 12.63 -6.72
C THR A 105 3.89 12.95 -5.31
N ALA A 106 3.85 14.22 -4.90
CA ALA A 106 4.18 14.64 -3.54
C ALA A 106 3.27 13.96 -2.52
N SER A 107 1.97 13.90 -2.79
CA SER A 107 0.99 13.22 -1.92
C SER A 107 1.29 11.72 -1.79
N SER A 108 1.61 11.03 -2.89
CA SER A 108 1.96 9.60 -2.84
C SER A 108 3.26 9.35 -2.06
N LEU A 109 4.28 10.17 -2.25
CA LEU A 109 5.57 10.03 -1.56
C LEU A 109 5.42 10.33 -0.07
N LEU A 110 4.71 11.39 0.29
CA LEU A 110 4.39 11.71 1.68
C LEU A 110 3.54 10.62 2.32
N GLY A 111 2.50 10.13 1.64
CA GLY A 111 1.69 9.03 2.13
C GLY A 111 2.51 7.77 2.38
N THR A 112 3.45 7.46 1.50
CA THR A 112 4.38 6.32 1.67
C THR A 112 5.32 6.53 2.84
N GLY A 113 5.91 7.71 2.98
CA GLY A 113 6.76 8.05 4.13
C GLY A 113 5.99 7.93 5.46
N VAL A 114 4.76 8.44 5.51
CA VAL A 114 3.89 8.33 6.67
C VAL A 114 3.58 6.87 7.00
N TYR A 115 3.25 6.04 6.00
CA TYR A 115 2.95 4.62 6.22
C TYR A 115 4.17 3.85 6.75
N LEU A 116 5.34 4.07 6.15
CA LEU A 116 6.59 3.44 6.59
C LEU A 116 6.94 3.83 8.02
N ALA A 117 6.70 5.08 8.41
CA ALA A 117 6.95 5.56 9.76
C ALA A 117 5.92 5.07 10.79
N SER A 118 4.66 4.86 10.39
CA SER A 118 3.60 4.44 11.30
C SER A 118 3.46 2.93 11.45
N ASN A 119 4.00 2.13 10.52
CA ASN A 119 3.91 0.68 10.57
C ASN A 119 4.78 0.10 11.70
N GLN A 120 4.18 -0.78 12.51
CA GLN A 120 4.81 -1.31 13.73
C GLN A 120 5.38 -2.73 13.57
N ALA A 121 5.38 -3.32 12.37
CA ALA A 121 5.71 -4.73 12.15
C ALA A 121 7.11 -5.13 12.68
N PHE A 122 8.14 -4.39 12.27
CA PHE A 122 9.51 -4.66 12.72
C PHE A 122 9.75 -4.26 14.18
N ALA A 123 9.07 -3.23 14.68
CA ALA A 123 9.14 -2.86 16.10
C ALA A 123 8.55 -3.97 16.99
N MET A 124 7.42 -4.55 16.58
CA MET A 124 6.79 -5.67 17.29
C MET A 124 7.67 -6.93 17.26
N LEU A 125 8.32 -7.23 16.14
CA LEU A 125 9.29 -8.34 16.04
C LEU A 125 10.49 -8.11 16.97
N ALA A 126 11.06 -6.91 16.97
CA ALA A 126 12.18 -6.57 17.85
C ALA A 126 11.80 -6.68 19.34
N LEU A 127 10.60 -6.24 19.72
CA LEU A 127 10.08 -6.42 21.09
C LEU A 127 9.88 -7.90 21.42
N SER A 128 9.38 -8.70 20.48
CA SER A 128 9.22 -10.14 20.67
C SER A 128 10.55 -10.84 20.96
N HIS A 129 11.61 -10.50 20.24
CA HIS A 129 12.95 -11.01 20.52
C HIS A 129 13.47 -10.57 21.88
N LYS A 130 13.30 -9.29 22.24
CA LYS A 130 13.69 -8.76 23.55
C LYS A 130 12.95 -9.46 24.70
N TYR A 131 11.67 -9.77 24.50
CA TYR A 131 10.87 -10.54 25.46
C TYR A 131 11.39 -11.97 25.65
N ALA A 132 11.76 -12.65 24.56
CA ALA A 132 12.25 -14.03 24.59
C ALA A 132 13.56 -14.19 25.38
N VAL A 133 14.47 -13.23 25.27
CA VAL A 133 15.79 -13.26 25.93
C VAL A 133 15.84 -12.54 27.27
N ALA A 134 14.70 -12.02 27.76
CA ALA A 134 14.65 -11.31 29.03
C ALA A 134 14.85 -12.26 30.22
N ASP A 135 15.79 -11.91 31.11
CA ASP A 135 16.16 -12.73 32.27
C ASP A 135 15.23 -12.51 33.47
N THR A 136 14.58 -11.35 33.55
CA THR A 136 13.77 -10.96 34.70
C THR A 136 12.28 -10.82 34.35
N ALA A 137 11.42 -11.13 35.32
CA ALA A 137 9.98 -10.90 35.20
C ALA A 137 9.65 -9.41 34.95
N ALA A 138 10.45 -8.50 35.54
CA ALA A 138 10.29 -7.06 35.34
C ALA A 138 10.58 -6.64 33.87
N GLN A 139 11.65 -7.14 33.25
CA GLN A 139 11.94 -6.89 31.83
C GLN A 139 10.85 -7.46 30.92
N ARG A 140 10.37 -8.68 31.19
CA ARG A 140 9.26 -9.29 30.44
C ARG A 140 7.98 -8.44 30.52
N ALA A 141 7.64 -7.95 31.71
CA ALA A 141 6.49 -7.07 31.91
C ALA A 141 6.64 -5.74 31.15
N LEU A 142 7.85 -5.16 31.14
CA LEU A 142 8.16 -3.95 30.38
C LEU A 142 7.94 -4.15 28.88
N TYR A 143 8.48 -5.22 28.29
CA TYR A 143 8.32 -5.48 26.85
C TYR A 143 6.89 -5.81 26.46
N LEU A 144 6.13 -6.51 27.31
CA LEU A 144 4.69 -6.72 27.11
C LEU A 144 3.92 -5.40 27.14
N ALA A 145 4.24 -4.51 28.07
CA ALA A 145 3.63 -3.19 28.12
C ALA A 145 3.93 -2.40 26.83
N SER A 146 5.18 -2.38 26.36
CA SER A 146 5.56 -1.76 25.09
C SER A 146 4.81 -2.36 23.89
N GLY A 147 4.65 -3.69 23.85
CA GLY A 147 3.91 -4.37 22.78
C GLY A 147 2.43 -3.95 22.76
N LYS A 148 1.79 -3.80 23.92
CA LYS A 148 0.43 -3.28 24.02
C LYS A 148 0.32 -1.85 23.46
N THR A 149 1.31 -1.00 23.72
CA THR A 149 1.34 0.36 23.16
C THR A 149 1.45 0.35 21.65
N LEU A 150 2.26 -0.55 21.07
CA LEU A 150 2.37 -0.70 19.62
C LEU A 150 1.05 -1.14 18.99
N LEU A 151 0.34 -2.10 19.60
CA LEU A 151 -0.97 -2.57 19.11
C LEU A 151 -2.01 -1.47 19.17
N ALA A 152 -2.04 -0.68 20.25
CA ALA A 152 -2.94 0.47 20.36
C ALA A 152 -2.64 1.56 19.30
N ALA A 153 -1.38 1.68 18.88
CA ALA A 153 -0.95 2.63 17.85
C ALA A 153 -1.16 2.13 16.40
N GLN A 154 -1.43 0.83 16.20
CA GLN A 154 -1.51 0.22 14.88
C GLN A 154 -2.66 0.80 14.03
N GLU A 155 -3.79 1.12 14.67
CA GLU A 155 -4.92 1.85 14.07
C GLU A 155 -4.79 3.38 14.24
N GLY A 156 -3.56 3.88 14.31
CA GLY A 156 -3.27 5.29 14.47
C GLY A 156 -3.54 6.14 13.23
N THR A 157 -3.52 7.45 13.43
CA THR A 157 -3.74 8.47 12.39
C THR A 157 -2.81 8.32 11.18
N GLY A 158 -1.59 7.82 11.34
CA GLY A 158 -0.65 7.59 10.25
C GLY A 158 -1.13 6.61 9.19
N SER A 159 -1.73 5.49 9.60
CA SER A 159 -2.29 4.49 8.69
C SER A 159 -3.44 5.06 7.85
N TYR A 160 -4.30 5.89 8.46
CA TYR A 160 -5.40 6.57 7.77
C TYR A 160 -4.92 7.71 6.87
N ALA A 161 -4.02 8.55 7.36
CA ALA A 161 -3.49 9.69 6.60
C ALA A 161 -2.71 9.23 5.37
N SER A 162 -1.87 8.19 5.51
CA SER A 162 -1.14 7.61 4.39
C SER A 162 -2.06 7.04 3.31
N LEU A 163 -3.11 6.33 3.71
CA LEU A 163 -4.14 5.83 2.79
C LEU A 163 -4.83 6.98 2.04
N MET A 164 -5.25 8.02 2.78
CA MET A 164 -5.94 9.17 2.20
C MET A 164 -5.07 9.87 1.14
N LEU A 165 -3.79 10.12 1.47
CA LEU A 165 -2.86 10.80 0.58
C LEU A 165 -2.61 10.02 -0.72
N VAL A 166 -2.44 8.70 -0.64
CA VAL A 166 -2.24 7.85 -1.83
C VAL A 166 -3.49 7.78 -2.69
N LEU A 167 -4.68 7.72 -2.07
CA LEU A 167 -5.94 7.73 -2.82
C LEU A 167 -6.20 9.07 -3.50
N LEU A 168 -5.92 10.19 -2.82
CA LEU A 168 -6.00 11.52 -3.43
C LEU A 168 -5.03 11.64 -4.60
N ALA A 169 -3.79 11.16 -4.44
CA ALA A 169 -2.83 11.11 -5.55
C ALA A 169 -3.40 10.35 -6.76
N GLY A 170 -3.97 9.16 -6.52
CA GLY A 170 -4.57 8.37 -7.59
C GLY A 170 -5.77 9.05 -8.24
N LEU A 171 -6.59 9.77 -7.45
CA LEU A 171 -7.71 10.55 -7.94
C LEU A 171 -7.23 11.67 -8.89
N PHE A 172 -6.25 12.47 -8.47
CA PHE A 172 -5.67 13.54 -9.29
C PHE A 172 -5.10 12.98 -10.59
N VAL A 173 -4.30 11.91 -10.52
CA VAL A 173 -3.76 11.26 -11.72
C VAL A 173 -4.87 10.82 -12.66
N SER A 174 -5.93 10.19 -12.13
CA SER A 174 -7.04 9.69 -12.93
C SER A 174 -7.77 10.83 -13.65
N ILE A 175 -7.94 11.98 -12.99
CA ILE A 175 -8.50 13.18 -13.61
C ILE A 175 -7.58 13.71 -14.72
N VAL A 176 -6.26 13.75 -14.50
CA VAL A 176 -5.30 14.17 -15.54
C VAL A 176 -5.30 13.21 -16.73
N MET A 177 -5.43 11.90 -16.49
CA MET A 177 -5.51 10.90 -17.55
C MET A 177 -6.70 11.14 -18.50
N LEU A 178 -7.85 11.63 -18.01
CA LEU A 178 -9.01 11.97 -18.85
C LEU A 178 -8.70 13.05 -19.90
N HIS A 179 -7.75 13.92 -19.60
CA HIS A 179 -7.32 15.02 -20.46
C HIS A 179 -6.07 14.67 -21.28
N SER A 180 -5.60 13.43 -21.20
CA SER A 180 -4.38 12.97 -21.88
C SER A 180 -4.69 12.13 -23.12
N GLY A 181 -3.88 12.26 -24.16
CA GLY A 181 -3.83 11.29 -25.26
C GLY A 181 -2.94 10.07 -24.98
N VAL A 182 -2.29 10.02 -23.80
CA VAL A 182 -1.32 8.99 -23.43
C VAL A 182 -2.00 7.76 -22.86
N PHE A 183 -3.06 7.94 -22.07
CA PHE A 183 -3.83 6.85 -21.46
C PHE A 183 -5.24 6.82 -22.04
N SER A 184 -5.85 5.63 -22.10
CA SER A 184 -7.23 5.50 -22.57
C SER A 184 -8.21 6.07 -21.55
N LYS A 185 -9.37 6.54 -22.04
CA LYS A 185 -10.48 6.97 -21.17
C LYS A 185 -10.91 5.88 -20.20
N THR A 186 -10.89 4.62 -20.62
CA THR A 186 -11.16 3.47 -19.76
C THR A 186 -10.17 3.40 -18.59
N THR A 187 -8.87 3.57 -18.84
CA THR A 187 -7.85 3.59 -17.78
C THR A 187 -8.15 4.69 -16.76
N ALA A 188 -8.46 5.89 -17.25
CA ALA A 188 -8.78 7.03 -16.41
C ALA A 188 -10.05 6.81 -15.56
N VAL A 189 -11.12 6.28 -16.14
CA VAL A 189 -12.38 5.97 -15.42
C VAL A 189 -12.18 4.88 -14.38
N MET A 190 -11.43 3.82 -14.69
CA MET A 190 -11.11 2.77 -13.70
C MET A 190 -10.34 3.35 -12.51
N GLY A 191 -9.39 4.26 -12.76
CA GLY A 191 -8.69 4.97 -11.70
C GLY A 191 -9.60 5.88 -10.88
N LEU A 192 -10.53 6.58 -11.52
CA LEU A 192 -11.52 7.44 -10.84
C LEU A 192 -12.42 6.62 -9.91
N LEU A 193 -12.95 5.49 -10.39
CA LEU A 193 -13.77 4.58 -9.58
C LEU A 193 -12.96 3.97 -8.43
N ALA A 194 -11.75 3.48 -8.72
CA ALA A 194 -10.87 2.90 -7.71
C ALA A 194 -10.57 3.88 -6.57
N ASN A 195 -10.12 5.09 -6.90
CA ASN A 195 -9.71 6.07 -5.90
C ASN A 195 -10.91 6.76 -5.25
N GLY A 196 -11.99 7.01 -6.00
CA GLY A 196 -13.24 7.59 -5.48
C GLY A 196 -13.92 6.69 -4.45
N PHE A 197 -14.16 5.41 -4.79
CA PHE A 197 -14.69 4.45 -3.81
C PHE A 197 -13.71 4.21 -2.67
N GLY A 198 -12.39 4.25 -2.92
CA GLY A 198 -11.40 4.18 -1.85
C GLY A 198 -11.53 5.34 -0.86
N LEU A 199 -11.71 6.58 -1.35
CA LEU A 199 -11.87 7.76 -0.50
C LEU A 199 -13.20 7.76 0.26
N ALA A 200 -14.23 7.10 -0.25
CA ALA A 200 -15.49 6.92 0.47
C ALA A 200 -15.32 6.14 1.79
N TYR A 201 -14.19 5.46 2.00
CA TYR A 201 -13.82 4.87 3.29
C TYR A 201 -13.90 5.88 4.46
N PHE A 202 -13.38 7.09 4.27
CA PHE A 202 -13.28 8.09 5.35
C PHE A 202 -14.64 8.64 5.83
N PRO A 203 -15.55 9.10 4.94
CA PRO A 203 -16.88 9.49 5.39
C PRO A 203 -17.68 8.30 5.95
N VAL A 204 -17.54 7.09 5.40
CA VAL A 204 -18.21 5.89 5.96
C VAL A 204 -17.69 5.55 7.35
N LEU A 205 -16.38 5.67 7.59
CA LEU A 205 -15.78 5.50 8.92
C LEU A 205 -16.42 6.43 9.96
N ILE A 206 -16.72 7.67 9.58
CA ILE A 206 -17.29 8.69 10.48
C ILE A 206 -18.81 8.51 10.66
N PHE A 207 -19.55 8.31 9.58
CA PHE A 207 -21.00 8.41 9.57
C PHE A 207 -21.74 7.05 9.54
N ALA A 208 -21.08 5.98 9.10
CA ALA A 208 -21.69 4.65 8.93
C ALA A 208 -20.68 3.51 9.16
N PRO A 209 -20.04 3.41 10.34
CA PRO A 209 -18.95 2.45 10.59
C PRO A 209 -19.35 0.98 10.40
N ALA A 210 -20.64 0.64 10.55
CA ALA A 210 -21.16 -0.70 10.27
C ALA A 210 -20.94 -1.16 8.81
N TRP A 211 -20.72 -0.22 7.89
CA TRP A 211 -20.56 -0.48 6.45
C TRP A 211 -19.15 -0.20 5.94
N ILE A 212 -18.17 -0.07 6.84
CA ILE A 212 -16.79 0.32 6.51
C ILE A 212 -16.07 -0.64 5.53
N TRP A 213 -16.50 -1.89 5.47
CA TRP A 213 -15.96 -2.90 4.56
C TRP A 213 -16.43 -2.70 3.10
N ILE A 214 -17.50 -1.94 2.85
CA ILE A 214 -18.08 -1.77 1.51
C ILE A 214 -17.17 -0.94 0.58
N PRO A 215 -16.73 0.29 0.95
CA PRO A 215 -15.87 1.10 0.08
C PRO A 215 -14.59 0.40 -0.41
N PRO A 216 -13.77 -0.25 0.44
CA PRO A 216 -12.56 -0.94 -0.03
C PRO A 216 -12.88 -2.15 -0.91
N SER A 217 -13.98 -2.87 -0.64
CA SER A 217 -14.41 -4.02 -1.43
C SER A 217 -14.82 -3.63 -2.85
N ILE A 218 -15.60 -2.55 -3.01
CA ILE A 218 -16.00 -2.04 -4.32
C ILE A 218 -14.81 -1.43 -5.06
N SER A 219 -13.90 -0.75 -4.35
CA SER A 219 -12.71 -0.12 -4.92
C SER A 219 -11.72 -1.14 -5.53
N ALA A 220 -11.58 -2.31 -4.90
CA ALA A 220 -10.57 -3.32 -5.25
C ALA A 220 -10.56 -3.76 -6.73
N PRO A 221 -11.67 -4.20 -7.36
CA PRO A 221 -11.67 -4.63 -8.75
C PRO A 221 -11.28 -3.50 -9.72
N PHE A 222 -11.80 -2.28 -9.51
CA PHE A 222 -11.44 -1.12 -10.34
C PHE A 222 -9.96 -0.79 -10.21
N ARG A 223 -9.40 -0.89 -8.99
CA ARG A 223 -7.97 -0.65 -8.75
C ARG A 223 -7.11 -1.66 -9.49
N MET A 224 -7.49 -2.94 -9.48
CA MET A 224 -6.77 -3.99 -10.20
C MET A 224 -6.74 -3.72 -11.71
N VAL A 225 -7.89 -3.41 -12.30
CA VAL A 225 -7.98 -3.06 -13.72
C VAL A 225 -7.15 -1.81 -14.03
N TRP A 226 -7.27 -0.76 -13.21
CA TRP A 226 -6.52 0.48 -13.38
C TRP A 226 -5.01 0.25 -13.35
N TYR A 227 -4.51 -0.51 -12.37
CA TYR A 227 -3.09 -0.83 -12.24
C TYR A 227 -2.58 -1.63 -13.44
N VAL A 228 -3.31 -2.65 -13.89
CA VAL A 228 -2.91 -3.47 -15.05
C VAL A 228 -2.89 -2.64 -16.34
N LEU A 229 -3.94 -1.87 -16.62
CA LEU A 229 -3.99 -1.03 -17.83
C LEU A 229 -2.88 0.03 -17.84
N THR A 230 -2.65 0.66 -16.69
CA THR A 230 -1.59 1.68 -16.56
C THR A 230 -0.21 1.06 -16.71
N ALA A 231 0.03 -0.12 -16.14
CA ALA A 231 1.28 -0.86 -16.31
C ALA A 231 1.58 -1.16 -17.77
N ILE A 232 0.60 -1.72 -18.48
CA ILE A 232 0.72 -2.06 -19.90
C ILE A 232 1.08 -0.81 -20.69
N GLN A 233 0.43 0.32 -20.41
CA GLN A 233 0.69 1.57 -21.12
C GLN A 233 2.10 2.13 -20.81
N LEU A 234 2.53 2.13 -19.54
CA LEU A 234 3.88 2.55 -19.17
C LEU A 234 4.95 1.67 -19.84
N LEU A 235 4.75 0.35 -19.88
CA LEU A 235 5.66 -0.58 -20.55
C LEU A 235 5.69 -0.38 -22.07
N LYS A 236 4.57 0.00 -22.69
CA LYS A 236 4.54 0.40 -24.11
C LYS A 236 5.34 1.69 -24.35
N LEU A 237 5.19 2.70 -23.48
CA LEU A 237 5.98 3.93 -23.56
C LEU A 237 7.48 3.67 -23.42
N ALA A 238 7.88 2.74 -22.54
CA ALA A 238 9.28 2.34 -22.39
C ALA A 238 9.85 1.65 -23.64
N LYS A 239 9.01 0.94 -24.41
CA LYS A 239 9.40 0.20 -25.61
C LYS A 239 9.27 1.01 -26.90
N SER A 240 8.54 2.12 -26.88
CA SER A 240 8.39 2.98 -28.06
C SER A 240 9.77 3.42 -28.53
N LYS A 241 10.17 2.96 -29.72
CA LYS A 241 11.18 3.67 -30.49
C LYS A 241 10.57 5.00 -30.92
N VAL A 242 11.40 6.05 -30.85
CA VAL A 242 11.10 7.34 -31.47
C VAL A 242 11.15 7.15 -32.98
#